data_AF-A0A2R7Y075-F1
#
_entry.id   AF-A0A2R7Y075-F1
#
_cell.length_a   1.000
_cell.length_b   1.000
_cell.length_c   1.000
_cell.angle_alpha   90.00
_cell.angle_beta   90.00
_cell.angle_gamma   90.00
#
_symmetry.space_group_name_H-M   'P 1'
#
loop_
_entity.id
_entity.type
_entity.pdbx_description
1 polymer ?
#
loop_
_entity_poly.entity_id
_entity_poly.type
_entity_poly.pdbx_seq_one_letter_code
_entity_poly.pdbx_strand_id
1 'polypeptide(L)'
;MVHLYEWHQLLINFVEKNKRGENTPFLTSPYNWKNYGEMNDNFQINGQKKSLSEITQQLSESHMKLITLIENFSNKELFTKKYFDWTGSTSLGQYFQSSMSSHYEWAYKKIKLHKKTSEL
;
A
#
# COMPACT_ATOMS: atom_id res chain seq x y z
N MET A 1 -3.16 -8.71 -7.42
CA MET A 1 -1.81 -8.89 -6.84
C MET A 1 -0.96 -7.65 -7.02
N VAL A 2 -0.73 -7.19 -8.25
CA VAL A 2 0.06 -5.97 -8.56
C VAL A 2 -0.35 -4.77 -7.71
N HIS A 3 -1.64 -4.42 -7.70
CA HIS A 3 -2.15 -3.30 -6.89
C HIS A 3 -1.76 -3.39 -5.40
N LEU A 4 -1.82 -4.58 -4.80
CA LEU A 4 -1.44 -4.77 -3.39
C LEU A 4 0.05 -4.50 -3.18
N TYR A 5 0.89 -5.06 -4.06
CA TYR A 5 2.34 -4.90 -3.98
C TYR A 5 2.75 -3.43 -4.15
N GLU A 6 2.22 -2.74 -5.16
CA GLU A 6 2.58 -1.35 -5.43
C GLU A 6 2.13 -0.42 -4.30
N TRP A 7 0.95 -0.65 -3.71
CA TRP A 7 0.50 0.10 -2.53
C TRP A 7 1.33 -0.21 -1.28
N HIS A 8 1.86 -1.42 -1.13
CA HIS A 8 2.87 -1.68 -0.10
C HIS A 8 4.13 -0.84 -0.33
N GLN A 9 4.62 -0.76 -1.57
CA GLN A 9 5.81 0.04 -1.89
C GLN A 9 5.59 1.53 -1.60
N LEU A 10 4.41 2.08 -1.90
CA LEU A 10 4.04 3.45 -1.53
C LEU A 10 4.13 3.66 -0.01
N LEU A 11 3.54 2.75 0.76
CA LEU A 11 3.56 2.83 2.22
C LEU A 11 4.97 2.70 2.81
N ILE A 12 5.75 1.72 2.34
CA ILE A 12 7.14 1.50 2.76
C ILE A 12 7.95 2.78 2.51
N ASN A 13 7.89 3.31 1.28
CA ASN A 13 8.63 4.51 0.91
C ASN A 13 8.19 5.73 1.72
N PHE A 14 6.87 5.92 1.90
CA PHE A 14 6.32 7.00 2.70
C PHE A 14 6.84 6.97 4.13
N VAL A 15 6.77 5.81 4.80
CA VAL A 15 7.21 5.69 6.20
C VAL A 15 8.72 5.83 6.31
N GLU A 16 9.50 5.12 5.49
CA GLU A 16 10.96 5.13 5.59
C GLU A 16 11.56 6.51 5.30
N LYS A 17 11.09 7.21 4.26
CA LYS A 17 11.56 8.56 3.92
C LYS A 17 11.21 9.58 5.00
N ASN A 18 9.99 9.52 5.53
CA ASN A 18 9.58 10.45 6.56
C ASN A 18 10.24 10.18 7.91
N LYS A 19 10.57 8.93 8.25
CA LYS A 19 11.43 8.62 9.40
C LYS A 19 12.82 9.25 9.29
N ARG A 20 13.31 9.48 8.07
CA ARG A 20 14.59 10.18 7.79
C ARG A 20 14.45 11.70 7.68
N GLY A 21 13.25 12.25 7.89
CA GLY A 21 13.01 13.70 7.82
C GLY A 21 12.84 14.25 6.41
N GLU A 22 12.62 13.41 5.39
CA GLU A 22 12.50 13.85 3.98
C GLU A 22 11.15 14.50 3.62
N ASN A 23 10.20 14.61 4.56
CA ASN A 23 8.87 15.21 4.38
C ASN A 23 8.20 14.84 3.04
N THR A 24 8.09 13.54 2.79
CA THR A 24 7.60 12.98 1.52
C THR A 24 6.09 12.73 1.59
N PRO A 25 5.29 13.21 0.62
CA PRO A 25 3.86 12.86 0.56
C PRO A 25 3.66 11.37 0.23
N PHE A 26 2.54 10.79 0.66
CA PHE A 26 2.21 9.39 0.36
C PHE A 26 2.11 9.12 -1.14
N LEU A 27 1.48 10.03 -1.89
CA LEU A 27 1.48 10.03 -3.35
C LEU A 27 2.55 11.00 -3.84
N THR A 28 3.54 10.47 -4.55
CA THR A 28 4.64 11.27 -5.10
C THR A 28 4.25 11.87 -6.45
N SER A 29 4.82 13.04 -6.75
CA SER A 29 4.69 13.70 -8.05
C SER A 29 4.97 12.72 -9.21
N PRO A 30 4.16 12.73 -10.30
CA PRO A 30 3.13 13.71 -10.64
C PRO A 30 1.73 13.44 -10.05
N TYR A 31 1.60 12.45 -9.16
CA TYR A 31 0.30 12.00 -8.68
C TYR A 31 -0.14 12.66 -7.37
N ASN A 32 -1.45 12.79 -7.23
CA ASN A 32 -2.17 13.25 -6.05
C ASN A 32 -3.53 12.53 -5.99
N TRP A 33 -4.31 12.77 -4.93
CA TRP A 33 -5.59 12.08 -4.73
C TRP A 33 -6.65 12.32 -5.82
N LYS A 34 -6.49 13.34 -6.68
CA LYS A 34 -7.39 13.60 -7.81
C LYS A 34 -7.05 12.76 -9.04
N ASN A 35 -5.77 12.42 -9.25
CA ASN A 35 -5.29 11.72 -10.45
C ASN A 35 -4.56 10.39 -10.16
N TYR A 36 -4.58 9.90 -8.92
CA TYR A 36 -3.95 8.62 -8.56
C TYR A 36 -4.56 7.41 -9.31
N GLY A 37 -5.73 7.55 -9.94
CA GLY A 37 -6.25 6.56 -10.89
C GLY A 37 -5.27 6.26 -12.01
N GLU A 38 -4.65 7.29 -12.60
CA GLU A 38 -3.64 7.16 -13.65
C GLU A 38 -2.39 6.40 -13.16
N MET A 39 -2.02 6.61 -11.89
CA MET A 39 -0.94 5.86 -11.24
C MET A 39 -1.28 4.37 -11.14
N ASN A 40 -2.52 4.04 -10.74
CA ASN A 40 -2.98 2.65 -10.63
C ASN A 40 -3.05 1.98 -12.00
N ASP A 41 -3.45 2.69 -13.05
CA ASP A 41 -3.43 2.17 -14.43
C ASP A 41 -1.99 1.86 -14.85
N ASN A 42 -1.04 2.74 -14.54
CA ASN A 42 0.38 2.50 -14.79
C ASN A 42 0.94 1.32 -13.99
N PHE A 43 0.52 1.15 -12.73
CA PHE A 43 0.84 -0.07 -11.96
C PHE A 43 0.38 -1.31 -12.69
N GLN A 44 -0.87 -1.33 -13.16
CA GLN A 44 -1.44 -2.47 -13.88
C GLN A 44 -0.67 -2.78 -15.17
N ILE A 45 -0.39 -1.76 -15.99
CA ILE A 45 0.36 -1.89 -17.26
C ILE A 45 1.75 -2.47 -17.00
N ASN A 46 2.48 -1.93 -16.02
CA ASN A 46 3.83 -2.41 -15.69
C ASN A 46 3.78 -3.81 -15.10
N GLY A 47 2.76 -4.13 -14.31
CA GLY A 47 2.54 -5.44 -13.72
C GLY A 47 2.29 -6.55 -14.75
N GLN A 48 1.78 -6.24 -15.95
CA GLN A 48 1.59 -7.24 -17.02
C GLN A 48 2.90 -7.87 -17.49
N LYS A 49 4.04 -7.21 -17.25
CA LYS A 49 5.37 -7.73 -17.60
C LYS A 49 5.88 -8.79 -16.64
N LYS A 50 5.24 -8.94 -15.47
CA LYS A 50 5.66 -9.84 -14.39
C LYS A 50 4.86 -11.13 -14.44
N SER A 51 5.51 -12.25 -14.14
CA SER A 51 4.78 -13.52 -13.98
C SER A 51 3.92 -13.50 -12.71
N LEU A 52 2.90 -14.37 -12.65
CA LEU A 52 2.09 -14.54 -11.45
C LEU A 52 2.94 -14.97 -10.24
N SER A 53 3.91 -15.87 -10.46
CA SER A 53 4.82 -16.32 -9.41
C SER A 53 5.67 -15.16 -8.87
N GLU A 54 6.23 -14.35 -9.76
CA GLU A 54 7.04 -13.19 -9.40
C GLU A 54 6.25 -12.18 -8.57
N ILE A 55 5.05 -11.76 -9.03
CA ILE A 55 4.27 -10.77 -8.29
C ILE A 55 3.73 -11.31 -6.96
N THR A 56 3.50 -12.62 -6.86
CA THR A 56 3.09 -13.26 -5.61
C THR A 56 4.23 -13.27 -4.60
N GLN A 57 5.45 -13.58 -5.05
CA GLN A 57 6.64 -13.50 -4.21
C GLN A 57 6.88 -12.06 -3.73
N GLN A 58 6.88 -11.08 -4.64
CA GLN A 58 7.05 -9.67 -4.29
C GLN A 58 5.99 -9.16 -3.31
N LEU A 59 4.73 -9.60 -3.46
CA LEU A 59 3.68 -9.28 -2.51
C LEU A 59 3.96 -9.86 -1.12
N SER A 60 4.38 -11.12 -1.05
CA SER A 60 4.73 -11.79 0.22
C SER A 60 5.88 -11.07 0.93
N GLU A 61 6.96 -10.78 0.20
CA GLU A 61 8.13 -10.08 0.74
C GLU A 61 7.78 -8.67 1.23
N SER A 62 6.99 -7.92 0.45
CA SER A 62 6.56 -6.58 0.86
C SER A 62 5.59 -6.60 2.04
N HIS A 63 4.72 -7.61 2.15
CA HIS A 63 3.87 -7.81 3.33
C HIS A 63 4.72 -8.03 4.58
N MET A 64 5.69 -8.94 4.53
CA MET A 64 6.59 -9.18 5.66
C MET A 64 7.38 -7.93 6.04
N LYS A 65 7.85 -7.16 5.05
CA LYS A 65 8.52 -5.88 5.31
C LYS A 65 7.61 -4.89 6.05
N LEU A 66 6.32 -4.82 5.68
CA LEU A 66 5.35 -3.98 6.38
C LEU A 66 5.03 -4.47 7.79
N ILE A 67 4.98 -5.79 8.02
CA ILE A 67 4.82 -6.37 9.37
C ILE A 67 6.00 -5.96 10.25
N THR A 68 7.23 -6.18 9.79
CA THR A 68 8.42 -5.74 10.55
C THR A 68 8.42 -4.22 10.75
N LEU A 69 7.97 -3.45 9.75
CA LEU A 69 7.93 -1.99 9.86
C LEU A 69 6.92 -1.50 10.89
N ILE A 70 5.71 -2.08 10.94
CA ILE A 70 4.66 -1.66 11.87
C ILE A 70 5.01 -2.01 13.33
N GLU A 71 5.73 -3.11 13.54
CA GLU A 71 6.22 -3.54 14.86
C GLU A 71 7.23 -2.56 15.50
N ASN A 72 7.86 -1.70 14.70
CA ASN A 72 8.77 -0.66 15.18
C ASN A 72 8.07 0.58 15.76
N PHE A 73 6.73 0.58 15.86
CA PHE A 73 5.96 1.69 16.39
C PHE A 73 5.13 1.28 17.60
N SER A 74 5.06 2.17 18.58
CA SER A 74 4.16 2.05 19.72
C SER A 74 2.70 2.28 19.32
N ASN A 75 1.78 1.83 20.17
CA ASN A 75 0.35 2.14 20.02
C ASN A 75 0.08 3.66 19.96
N LYS A 76 0.84 4.47 20.70
CA LYS A 76 0.68 5.92 20.68
C LYS A 76 1.06 6.49 19.31
N GLU A 77 2.18 6.05 18.74
CA GLU A 77 2.63 6.43 17.39
C GLU A 77 1.66 6.00 16.30
N LEU A 78 1.08 4.80 16.41
CA LEU A 78 0.16 4.25 15.41
C LEU A 78 -1.23 4.89 15.47
N PHE A 79 -1.76 5.13 16.67
CA PHE A 79 -3.20 5.43 16.84
C PHE A 79 -3.49 6.86 17.28
N THR A 80 -2.49 7.67 17.64
CA THR A 80 -2.69 9.10 17.88
C THR A 80 -2.74 9.85 16.55
N LYS A 81 -3.82 10.58 16.29
CA LYS A 81 -3.92 11.45 15.10
C LYS A 81 -2.86 12.54 15.17
N LYS A 82 -2.23 12.83 14.03
CA LYS A 82 -1.16 13.83 13.91
C LYS A 82 0.00 13.61 14.88
N TYR A 83 0.27 12.36 15.29
CA TYR A 83 1.46 12.07 16.10
C TYR A 83 2.73 12.45 15.34
N PHE A 84 2.76 12.12 14.05
CA PHE A 84 3.79 12.53 13.12
C PHE A 84 3.25 13.63 12.20
N ASP A 85 4.01 14.71 12.02
CA ASP A 85 3.61 15.85 11.18
C ASP A 85 3.31 15.45 9.73
N TRP A 86 4.03 14.43 9.23
CA TRP A 86 3.88 13.89 7.88
C TRP A 86 2.63 13.01 7.67
N THR A 87 1.83 12.75 8.71
CA THR A 87 0.57 11.97 8.60
C THR A 87 -0.66 12.83 8.26
N GLY A 88 -0.49 14.15 8.10
CA GLY A 88 -1.57 15.07 7.73
C GLY A 88 -2.59 15.22 8.84
N SER A 89 -3.85 14.86 8.58
CA SER A 89 -4.94 14.88 9.59
C SER A 89 -5.24 13.51 10.23
N THR A 90 -4.51 12.47 9.82
CA THR A 90 -4.75 11.07 10.16
C THR A 90 -3.87 10.59 11.33
N SER A 91 -4.05 9.35 11.79
CA SER A 91 -2.96 8.59 12.44
C SER A 91 -2.17 7.75 11.41
N LEU A 92 -0.94 7.34 11.77
CA LEU A 92 -0.11 6.45 10.96
C LEU A 92 -0.79 5.09 10.72
N GLY A 93 -1.45 4.54 11.74
CA GLY A 93 -2.18 3.29 11.67
C GLY A 93 -3.26 3.26 10.58
N GLN A 94 -3.86 4.41 10.22
CA GLN A 94 -4.82 4.46 9.11
C GLN A 94 -4.14 4.25 7.75
N TYR A 95 -2.89 4.68 7.55
CA TYR A 95 -2.13 4.40 6.31
C TYR A 95 -1.82 2.91 6.18
N PHE A 96 -1.43 2.25 7.29
CA PHE A 96 -1.24 0.80 7.36
C PHE A 96 -2.55 0.04 7.11
N GLN A 97 -3.64 0.40 7.79
CA GLN A 97 -4.96 -0.21 7.60
C GLN A 97 -5.45 -0.05 6.16
N SER A 98 -5.26 1.14 5.58
CA SER A 98 -5.65 1.43 4.22
C SER A 98 -4.87 0.54 3.25
N SER A 99 -3.54 0.54 3.32
CA SER A 99 -2.68 -0.15 2.34
C SER A 99 -2.54 -1.66 2.56
N MET A 100 -2.97 -2.19 3.71
CA MET A 100 -2.94 -3.62 4.03
C MET A 100 -4.36 -4.19 4.14
N SER A 101 -4.89 -4.35 5.35
CA SER A 101 -6.12 -5.12 5.62
C SER A 101 -7.31 -4.70 4.77
N SER A 102 -7.51 -3.40 4.54
CA SER A 102 -8.61 -2.90 3.69
C SER A 102 -8.42 -3.30 2.22
N HIS A 103 -7.19 -3.18 1.71
CA HIS A 103 -6.85 -3.61 0.35
C HIS A 103 -6.87 -5.13 0.19
N TYR A 104 -6.47 -5.91 1.20
CA TYR A 104 -6.56 -7.37 1.18
C TYR A 104 -8.01 -7.83 1.09
N GLU A 105 -8.91 -7.24 1.88
CA GLU A 105 -10.34 -7.51 1.83
C GLU A 105 -10.93 -7.17 0.45
N TRP A 106 -10.54 -6.02 -0.12
CA TRP A 106 -10.93 -5.64 -1.48
C TRP A 106 -10.44 -6.66 -2.53
N ALA A 107 -9.15 -7.05 -2.47
CA ALA A 107 -8.56 -7.98 -3.42
C ALA A 107 -9.20 -9.38 -3.30
N TYR A 108 -9.47 -9.84 -2.08
CA TYR A 108 -10.17 -11.10 -1.83
C TYR A 108 -11.55 -11.10 -2.50
N LYS A 109 -12.34 -10.04 -2.33
CA LYS A 109 -13.64 -9.87 -3.00
C LYS A 109 -13.52 -9.91 -4.53
N LYS A 110 -12.52 -9.22 -5.09
CA LYS A 110 -12.25 -9.21 -6.55
C LYS A 110 -11.90 -10.61 -7.08
N ILE A 111 -11.03 -11.34 -6.39
CA ILE A 111 -10.64 -12.70 -6.76
C ILE A 111 -11.83 -13.65 -6.69
N LYS A 112 -12.63 -13.57 -5.61
CA LYS A 112 -13.82 -14.41 -5.43
C LYS A 112 -14.84 -14.18 -6.54
N LEU A 113 -15.08 -12.92 -6.90
CA LEU A 113 -15.96 -12.57 -8.00
C LEU A 113 -15.42 -13.13 -9.33
N HIS A 114 -14.14 -12.93 -9.62
CA HIS A 114 -13.52 -13.43 -10.85
C HIS A 114 -13.66 -14.94 -10.98
N LYS A 115 -13.37 -15.71 -9.91
CA LYS A 115 -13.55 -17.17 -9.92
C LYS A 115 -14.98 -17.57 -10.28
N LYS A 116 -15.97 -16.92 -9.66
CA LYS A 116 -17.40 -17.18 -9.93
C LYS A 116 -17.79 -16.87 -11.37
N THR A 117 -17.22 -15.83 -11.98
CA THR A 117 -17.58 -15.41 -13.35
C THR A 117 -16.77 -16.10 -14.44
N SER A 118 -15.58 -16.61 -14.13
CA SER A 118 -14.71 -17.32 -15.08
C SER A 118 -15.01 -18.82 -15.17
N GLU A 119 -15.83 -19.36 -14.26
CA GLU A 119 -16.39 -20.72 -14.29
C GLU A 119 -17.73 -20.79 -15.06
N LEU A 120 -18.21 -19.65 -15.57
CA LEU A 120 -19.35 -19.52 -16.49
C LEU A 120 -18.86 -19.35 -17.93
#